data_AF-A0A3L6EW21-F1
#
_entry.id   AF-A0A3L6EW21-F1
#
_cell.length_a   1.000
_cell.length_b   1.000
_cell.length_c   1.000
_cell.angle_alpha   90.00
_cell.angle_beta   90.00
_cell.angle_gamma   90.00
#
_symmetry.space_group_name_H-M   'P 1'
#
loop_
_entity.id
_entity.type
_entity.pdbx_description
1 polymer ?
#
loop_
_entity_poly.entity_id
_entity_poly.type
_entity_poly.pdbx_seq_one_letter_code
_entity_poly.pdbx_strand_id
1 'polypeptide(L)'
;MASLSCASTLPWTPASYPRPSAGRCLTASRRAPSLVIVAQGKVKKYRQVILTDDIEEVGKKGDTLKVRAGFYRNFLLPKGKATLLTPEVLKEMQLEQERIEAEKKRVKEDAQQLARVFETIGAFKLPRKGGKGKQIFGRQVLSWTIHYLFSLVLGYLLQLTHLHLSFQTPLCTHCNL
;
A
#
# COMPACT_ATOMS: atom_id res chain seq x y z
N MET A 1 5.42 -72.84 -6.39
CA MET A 1 5.36 -71.50 -7.02
C MET A 1 6.08 -70.55 -6.07
N ALA A 2 7.33 -70.21 -6.38
CA ALA A 2 8.25 -69.57 -5.46
C ALA A 2 8.34 -68.04 -5.69
N SER A 3 8.38 -67.31 -4.56
CA SER A 3 9.18 -66.11 -4.26
C SER A 3 9.05 -64.82 -5.09
N LEU A 4 8.47 -63.80 -4.43
CA LEU A 4 9.01 -62.45 -4.14
C LEU A 4 10.10 -61.88 -5.06
N SER A 5 9.95 -60.64 -5.57
CA SER A 5 10.94 -59.55 -5.35
C SER A 5 10.64 -58.21 -6.06
N CYS A 6 10.98 -57.14 -5.31
CA CYS A 6 11.60 -55.86 -5.70
C CYS A 6 10.85 -54.73 -6.42
N ALA A 7 10.45 -53.77 -5.58
CA ALA A 7 10.58 -52.31 -5.72
C ALA A 7 11.44 -51.79 -6.90
N SER A 8 10.79 -51.06 -7.80
CA SER A 8 11.42 -50.26 -8.84
C SER A 8 11.77 -48.86 -8.32
N THR A 9 13.00 -48.74 -7.83
CA THR A 9 13.67 -47.44 -7.66
C THR A 9 13.92 -46.87 -9.06
N LEU A 10 13.25 -45.77 -9.42
CA LEU A 10 13.53 -45.05 -10.66
C LEU A 10 14.89 -44.33 -10.52
N PRO A 11 15.91 -44.66 -11.33
CA PRO A 11 17.13 -43.87 -11.36
C PRO A 11 16.90 -42.64 -12.25
N TRP A 12 16.95 -41.46 -11.65
CA TRP A 12 17.23 -40.21 -12.36
C TRP A 12 18.55 -40.38 -13.12
N THR A 13 18.46 -40.59 -14.43
CA THR A 13 19.60 -40.58 -15.34
C THR A 13 19.73 -39.17 -15.92
N PRO A 14 20.81 -38.42 -15.64
CA PRO A 14 21.08 -37.19 -16.34
C PRO A 14 21.59 -37.54 -17.75
N ALA A 15 20.97 -36.91 -18.73
CA ALA A 15 21.29 -36.99 -20.14
C ALA A 15 22.81 -36.87 -20.41
N SER A 16 23.24 -37.71 -21.34
CA SER A 16 24.55 -37.77 -21.99
C SER A 16 25.01 -36.40 -22.50
N TYR A 17 25.94 -35.77 -21.81
CA TYR A 17 26.83 -34.79 -22.44
C TYR A 17 27.85 -35.54 -23.31
N PRO A 18 27.98 -35.24 -24.62
CA PRO A 18 28.97 -35.90 -25.47
C PRO A 18 30.38 -35.55 -25.00
N ARG A 19 31.19 -36.56 -24.67
CA ARG A 19 32.65 -36.43 -24.52
C ARG A 19 33.27 -36.32 -25.92
N PRO A 20 34.04 -35.26 -26.24
CA PRO A 20 34.82 -35.23 -27.47
C PRO A 20 35.90 -36.32 -27.43
N SER A 21 35.93 -37.15 -28.46
CA SER A 21 36.92 -38.21 -28.66
C SER A 21 38.31 -37.62 -28.92
N ALA A 22 39.31 -38.31 -28.38
CA ALA A 22 40.70 -37.94 -28.42
C ALA A 22 41.27 -37.94 -29.84
N GLY A 23 41.66 -36.77 -30.34
CA GLY A 23 42.58 -36.59 -31.46
C GLY A 23 43.84 -35.85 -30.99
N ARG A 24 45.00 -36.52 -31.06
CA ARG A 24 46.34 -35.92 -30.95
C ARG A 24 46.80 -35.66 -32.40
N CYS A 25 47.36 -34.53 -32.81
CA CYS A 25 48.76 -34.15 -32.51
C CYS A 25 49.04 -32.65 -32.72
N LEU A 26 49.60 -32.05 -31.66
CA LEU A 26 50.85 -31.29 -31.56
C LEU A 26 51.28 -30.35 -32.72
N THR A 27 51.26 -29.04 -32.46
CA THR A 27 52.45 -28.16 -32.28
C THR A 27 52.11 -26.71 -32.66
N ALA A 28 51.53 -25.97 -31.72
CA ALA A 28 51.67 -24.52 -31.70
C ALA A 28 52.27 -24.15 -30.35
N SER A 29 53.60 -24.00 -30.34
CA SER A 29 54.31 -23.29 -29.28
C SER A 29 53.83 -21.84 -29.29
N ARG A 30 52.72 -21.59 -28.61
CA ARG A 30 52.41 -20.28 -28.07
C ARG A 30 52.35 -20.51 -26.58
N ARG A 31 53.34 -19.95 -25.86
CA ARG A 31 53.29 -19.78 -24.40
C ARG A 31 51.89 -19.27 -24.07
N ALA A 32 51.03 -20.13 -23.56
CA ALA A 32 49.75 -19.70 -23.03
C ALA A 32 50.09 -18.70 -21.93
N PRO A 33 49.63 -17.43 -22.00
CA PRO A 33 49.91 -16.50 -20.93
C PRO A 33 49.36 -17.11 -19.65
N SER A 34 50.23 -17.31 -18.66
CA SER A 34 49.81 -17.72 -17.33
C SER A 34 48.87 -16.64 -16.83
N LEU A 35 47.57 -16.95 -16.81
CA LEU A 35 46.56 -16.04 -16.30
C LEU A 35 46.80 -15.95 -14.80
N VAL A 36 47.54 -14.91 -14.39
CA VAL A 36 47.80 -14.64 -12.97
C VAL A 36 46.46 -14.22 -12.38
N ILE A 37 45.79 -15.17 -11.72
CA ILE A 37 44.58 -14.86 -10.95
C ILE A 37 45.05 -14.08 -9.73
N VAL A 38 45.10 -12.76 -9.85
CA VAL A 38 45.34 -11.86 -8.72
C VAL A 38 44.09 -11.90 -7.85
N ALA A 39 44.23 -12.39 -6.62
CA ALA A 39 43.15 -12.38 -5.64
C ALA A 39 42.70 -10.94 -5.38
N GLN A 40 41.52 -10.58 -5.88
CA GLN A 40 40.95 -9.27 -5.61
C GLN A 40 40.48 -9.21 -4.15
N GLY A 41 40.92 -8.18 -3.42
CA GLY A 41 40.54 -7.95 -2.02
C GLY A 41 39.02 -7.84 -1.86
N LYS A 42 38.48 -8.35 -0.75
CA LYS A 42 37.04 -8.34 -0.46
C LYS A 42 36.54 -6.90 -0.23
N VAL A 43 35.71 -6.38 -1.14
CA VAL A 43 35.05 -5.06 -0.99
C VAL A 43 33.60 -5.22 -0.50
N LYS A 44 33.20 -4.41 0.48
CA LYS A 44 31.82 -4.37 1.00
C LYS A 44 30.92 -3.62 0.00
N LYS A 45 29.87 -4.28 -0.51
CA LYS A 45 28.89 -3.70 -1.43
C LYS A 45 27.66 -3.19 -0.68
N TYR A 46 27.11 -2.06 -1.12
CA TYR A 46 25.94 -1.42 -0.53
C TYR A 46 24.83 -1.24 -1.57
N ARG A 47 23.57 -1.16 -1.11
CA ARG A 47 22.36 -0.94 -1.90
C ARG A 47 21.52 0.14 -1.23
N GLN A 48 20.88 0.99 -2.02
CA GLN A 48 19.86 1.92 -1.53
C GLN A 48 18.49 1.26 -1.65
N VAL A 49 17.71 1.30 -0.57
CA VAL A 49 16.45 0.58 -0.45
C VAL A 49 15.43 1.44 0.28
N ILE A 50 14.15 1.17 0.01
CA ILE A 50 13.00 1.72 0.73
C ILE A 50 12.39 0.60 1.55
N LEU A 51 12.09 0.87 2.82
CA LEU A 51 11.42 -0.10 3.69
C LEU A 51 9.90 -0.09 3.44
N THR A 52 9.33 -1.26 3.24
CA THR A 52 7.87 -1.47 3.12
C THR A 52 7.23 -1.72 4.47
N ASP A 53 8.00 -2.29 5.41
CA ASP A 53 7.56 -2.65 6.76
C ASP A 53 8.48 -2.03 7.81
N ASP A 54 7.94 -1.82 9.02
CA ASP A 54 8.72 -1.38 10.18
C ASP A 54 9.65 -2.50 10.69
N ILE A 55 10.90 -2.14 11.01
CA ILE A 55 11.91 -3.07 11.53
C ILE A 55 12.64 -2.40 12.70
N GLU A 56 12.58 -3.04 13.88
CA GLU A 56 13.02 -2.48 15.17
C GLU A 56 14.49 -2.01 15.22
N GLU A 57 15.36 -2.48 14.31
CA GLU A 57 16.78 -2.09 14.26
C GLU A 57 17.16 -1.21 13.06
N VAL A 58 16.32 -1.17 12.01
CA VAL A 58 16.71 -0.55 10.73
C VAL A 58 16.01 0.78 10.52
N GLY A 59 14.70 0.84 10.79
CA GLY A 59 13.91 2.04 10.53
C GLY A 59 12.41 1.76 10.45
N LYS A 60 11.67 2.83 10.17
CA LYS A 60 10.23 2.77 10.00
C LYS A 60 9.85 2.49 8.55
N LYS A 61 8.60 2.10 8.35
CA LYS A 61 7.99 1.96 7.03
C LYS A 61 8.10 3.29 6.26
N GLY A 62 8.59 3.20 5.03
CA GLY A 62 8.76 4.34 4.11
C GLY A 62 10.14 4.98 4.15
N ASP A 63 11.03 4.57 5.05
CA ASP A 63 12.37 5.15 5.14
C ASP A 63 13.28 4.72 3.98
N THR A 64 14.08 5.67 3.47
CA THR A 64 15.08 5.43 2.44
C THR A 64 16.46 5.27 3.08
N LEU A 65 17.08 4.08 2.96
CA LEU A 65 18.31 3.74 3.67
C LEU A 65 19.36 3.07 2.78
N LYS A 66 20.64 3.28 3.11
CA LYS A 66 21.78 2.62 2.46
C LYS A 66 22.22 1.39 3.27
N VAL A 67 21.93 0.21 2.75
CA VAL A 67 22.10 -1.07 3.44
C VAL A 67 23.17 -1.92 2.77
N ARG A 68 23.76 -2.89 3.48
CA ARG A 68 24.70 -3.85 2.89
C ARG A 68 23.99 -4.76 1.89
N ALA A 69 24.63 -5.08 0.77
CA ALA A 69 24.03 -5.90 -0.29
C ALA A 69 23.61 -7.30 0.19
N GLY A 70 24.37 -7.91 1.11
CA GLY A 70 24.03 -9.21 1.69
C GLY A 70 22.78 -9.16 2.58
N PHE A 71 22.56 -8.08 3.32
CA PHE A 71 21.38 -7.92 4.16
C PHE A 71 20.12 -7.75 3.30
N TYR A 72 20.20 -6.96 2.21
CA TYR A 72 19.11 -6.87 1.26
C TYR A 72 18.75 -8.23 0.64
N ARG A 73 19.75 -8.97 0.13
CA ARG A 73 19.52 -10.25 -0.57
C ARG A 73 19.05 -11.38 0.35
N ASN A 74 19.57 -11.47 1.57
CA ASN A 74 19.31 -12.60 2.46
C ASN A 74 18.11 -12.38 3.39
N PHE A 75 17.81 -11.12 3.73
CA PHE A 75 16.79 -10.81 4.73
C PHE A 75 15.62 -10.00 4.16
N LEU A 76 15.90 -8.86 3.53
CA LEU A 76 14.83 -7.94 3.12
C LEU A 76 14.05 -8.45 1.90
N LEU A 77 14.76 -8.90 0.87
CA LEU A 77 14.17 -9.39 -0.38
C LEU A 77 13.27 -10.62 -0.18
N PRO A 78 13.73 -11.72 0.45
CA PRO A 78 12.88 -12.91 0.61
C PRO A 78 11.71 -12.67 1.56
N LYS A 79 11.81 -11.71 2.49
CA LYS A 79 10.72 -11.33 3.39
C LYS A 79 9.80 -10.24 2.82
N GLY A 80 10.09 -9.70 1.63
CA GLY A 80 9.31 -8.61 1.03
C GLY A 80 9.34 -7.28 1.79
N LYS A 81 10.30 -7.10 2.72
CA LYS A 81 10.33 -5.96 3.64
C LYS A 81 10.92 -4.68 3.04
N ALA A 82 11.57 -4.77 1.88
CA ALA A 82 12.15 -3.62 1.23
C ALA A 82 12.19 -3.75 -0.29
N THR A 83 12.08 -2.62 -0.95
CA THR A 83 12.21 -2.48 -2.41
C THR A 83 13.49 -1.70 -2.74
N LEU A 84 14.05 -1.94 -3.93
CA LEU A 84 15.19 -1.16 -4.40
C LEU A 84 14.79 0.29 -4.64
N LEU A 85 15.67 1.21 -4.24
CA LEU A 85 15.52 2.61 -4.54
C LEU A 85 15.98 2.86 -5.99
N THR A 86 15.03 2.93 -6.92
CA THR A 86 15.25 3.44 -8.27
C THR A 86 14.72 4.88 -8.38
N PRO A 87 15.22 5.69 -9.32
CA PRO A 87 14.70 7.05 -9.53
C PRO A 87 13.22 7.07 -9.92
N GLU A 88 12.72 5.99 -10.52
CA GLU A 88 11.30 5.85 -10.86
C GLU A 88 10.44 5.65 -9.60
N VAL A 89 10.81 4.70 -8.75
CA VAL A 89 10.11 4.44 -7.48
C VAL A 89 10.12 5.68 -6.58
N LEU A 90 11.22 6.45 -6.58
CA LEU A 90 11.27 7.73 -5.87
C LEU A 90 10.21 8.73 -6.34
N LYS A 91 10.03 8.86 -7.66
CA LYS A 91 9.03 9.77 -8.24
C LYS A 91 7.61 9.30 -7.93
N GLU A 92 7.36 8.00 -8.05
CA GLU A 92 6.06 7.41 -7.71
C GLU A 92 5.68 7.69 -6.25
N MET A 93 6.64 7.54 -5.33
CA MET A 93 6.41 7.86 -3.92
C MET A 93 6.12 9.35 -3.68
N GLN A 94 6.83 10.25 -4.36
CA GLN A 94 6.59 11.69 -4.23
C GLN A 94 5.18 12.07 -4.71
N LEU A 95 4.78 11.55 -5.87
CA LEU A 95 3.44 11.77 -6.41
C LEU A 95 2.34 11.25 -5.47
N GLU A 96 2.55 10.09 -4.87
CA GLU A 96 1.59 9.52 -3.93
C GLU A 96 1.50 10.33 -2.63
N GLN A 97 2.64 10.82 -2.12
CA GLN A 97 2.66 11.71 -0.95
C GLN A 97 1.93 13.02 -1.23
N GLU A 98 2.16 13.64 -2.38
CA GLU A 98 1.47 14.87 -2.79
C GLU A 98 -0.05 14.67 -2.87
N ARG A 99 -0.51 13.54 -3.40
CA ARG A 99 -1.94 13.17 -3.44
C ARG A 99 -2.53 13.06 -2.04
N ILE A 100 -1.88 12.29 -1.17
CA ILE A 100 -2.32 12.11 0.22
C ILE A 100 -2.35 13.44 0.97
N GLU A 101 -1.37 14.31 0.76
CA GLU A 101 -1.32 15.63 1.37
C GLU A 101 -2.43 16.55 0.86
N ALA A 102 -2.72 16.52 -0.44
CA ALA A 102 -3.82 17.28 -1.03
C ALA A 102 -5.16 16.83 -0.43
N GLU A 103 -5.42 15.52 -0.35
CA GLU A 103 -6.64 14.99 0.28
C GLU A 103 -6.75 15.39 1.76
N LYS A 104 -5.66 15.26 2.52
CA LYS A 104 -5.62 15.69 3.93
C LYS A 104 -5.92 17.18 4.10
N LYS A 105 -5.45 18.03 3.19
CA LYS A 105 -5.75 19.47 3.21
C LYS A 105 -7.24 19.72 2.95
N ARG A 106 -7.82 19.07 1.94
CA ARG A 106 -9.26 19.18 1.62
C ARG A 106 -10.13 18.76 2.80
N VAL A 107 -9.87 17.59 3.40
CA VAL A 107 -10.63 17.11 4.55
C VAL A 107 -10.52 18.06 5.76
N LYS A 108 -9.33 18.65 5.99
CA LYS A 108 -9.15 19.64 7.05
C LYS A 108 -9.93 20.91 6.79
N GLU A 109 -9.94 21.40 5.54
CA GLU A 109 -10.70 22.58 5.14
C GLU A 109 -12.20 22.35 5.32
N ASP A 110 -12.73 21.21 4.88
CA ASP A 110 -14.14 20.84 5.04
C ASP A 110 -14.52 20.77 6.53
N ALA A 111 -13.70 20.14 7.36
CA ALA A 111 -13.92 20.07 8.80
C ALA A 111 -13.92 21.46 9.47
N GLN A 112 -13.04 22.36 9.03
CA GLN A 112 -12.99 23.73 9.52
C GLN A 112 -14.24 24.53 9.10
N GLN A 113 -14.73 24.34 7.88
CA GLN A 113 -15.96 24.99 7.42
C GLN A 113 -17.17 24.53 8.24
N LEU A 114 -17.29 23.22 8.48
CA LEU A 114 -18.36 22.68 9.32
C LEU A 114 -18.29 23.22 10.75
N ALA A 115 -17.08 23.30 11.34
CA ALA A 115 -16.89 23.87 12.67
C ALA A 115 -17.40 25.32 12.75
N ARG A 116 -17.08 26.16 11.77
CA ARG A 116 -17.57 27.55 11.69
C ARG A 116 -19.10 27.63 11.58
N VAL A 117 -19.71 26.72 10.81
CA VAL A 117 -21.17 26.63 10.70
C VAL A 117 -21.78 26.28 12.06
N PHE A 118 -21.21 25.30 12.78
CA PHE A 118 -21.69 24.93 14.12
C PHE A 118 -21.52 26.05 15.15
N GLU A 119 -20.43 26.81 15.09
CA GLU A 119 -20.23 27.99 15.95
C GLU A 119 -21.33 29.05 15.72
N THR A 120 -21.77 29.21 14.46
CA THR A 120 -22.80 30.19 14.09
C THR A 120 -24.20 29.77 14.57
N ILE A 121 -24.51 28.47 14.58
CA ILE A 121 -25.87 27.96 14.88
C ILE A 121 -26.25 28.10 16.38
N GLY A 122 -25.31 28.40 17.27
CA GLY A 122 -25.61 28.75 18.67
C GLY A 122 -26.18 27.58 19.51
N ALA A 123 -26.70 27.90 20.69
CA ALA A 123 -27.06 26.90 21.70
C ALA A 123 -28.26 26.02 21.28
N PHE A 124 -28.00 24.74 21.00
CA PHE A 124 -29.04 23.73 20.76
C PHE A 124 -29.78 23.38 22.06
N LYS A 125 -31.02 23.87 22.18
CA LYS A 125 -31.94 23.40 23.23
C LYS A 125 -32.47 22.03 22.83
N LEU A 126 -31.99 20.97 23.48
CA LEU A 126 -32.48 19.61 23.31
C LEU A 126 -33.61 19.34 24.31
N PRO A 127 -34.90 19.44 23.94
CA PRO A 127 -35.99 19.07 24.85
C PRO A 127 -35.97 17.56 25.07
N ARG A 128 -35.74 17.11 26.31
CA ARG A 128 -35.79 15.69 26.67
C ARG A 128 -36.83 15.45 27.76
N LYS A 129 -37.67 14.42 27.57
CA LYS A 129 -38.58 13.94 28.62
C LYS A 129 -37.76 13.29 29.74
N GLY A 130 -37.70 13.94 30.91
CA GLY A 130 -37.08 13.39 32.11
C GLY A 130 -37.94 12.28 32.71
N GLY A 131 -37.34 11.12 33.00
CA GLY A 131 -37.99 10.07 33.79
C GLY A 131 -38.15 10.47 35.26
N LYS A 132 -39.04 9.77 35.99
CA LYS A 132 -39.32 10.02 37.41
C LYS A 132 -38.02 9.99 38.22
N GLY A 133 -37.59 11.15 38.69
CA GLY A 133 -36.49 11.30 39.62
C GLY A 133 -35.14 11.66 38.99
N LYS A 134 -35.03 12.79 38.27
CA LYS A 134 -33.79 13.60 38.06
C LYS A 134 -32.47 12.85 37.77
N GLN A 135 -32.53 11.60 37.31
CA GLN A 135 -31.40 10.76 36.94
C GLN A 135 -31.26 10.79 35.42
N ILE A 136 -30.04 11.07 34.97
CA ILE A 136 -29.69 11.20 33.56
C ILE A 136 -28.91 9.95 33.17
N PHE A 137 -29.54 9.05 32.41
CA PHE A 137 -28.84 7.89 31.84
C PHE A 137 -28.01 8.34 30.63
N GLY A 138 -26.70 8.54 30.84
CA GLY A 138 -25.76 9.14 29.88
C GLY A 138 -25.67 8.42 28.53
N ARG A 139 -25.74 7.08 28.51
CA ARG A 139 -25.57 6.29 27.28
C ARG A 139 -26.72 6.43 26.26
N GLN A 140 -27.94 6.62 26.76
CA GLN A 140 -29.15 6.72 25.91
C GLN A 140 -29.39 8.16 25.38
N VAL A 141 -28.66 9.17 25.88
CA VAL A 141 -28.83 10.58 25.44
C VAL A 141 -28.15 10.81 24.11
N LEU A 142 -26.90 10.35 24.00
CA LEU A 142 -26.09 10.59 22.81
C LEU A 142 -26.68 9.90 21.58
N SER A 143 -27.17 8.66 21.73
CA SER A 143 -27.77 7.90 20.62
C SER A 143 -29.00 8.61 20.03
N TRP A 144 -29.95 9.04 20.87
CA TRP A 144 -31.17 9.73 20.41
C TRP A 144 -30.88 11.12 19.84
N THR A 145 -29.88 11.82 20.39
CA THR A 145 -29.45 13.14 19.90
C THR A 145 -28.80 13.05 18.53
N ILE A 146 -27.89 12.09 18.34
CA ILE A 146 -27.22 11.86 17.05
C ILE A 146 -28.25 11.43 16.00
N HIS A 147 -29.19 10.57 16.34
CA HIS A 147 -30.22 10.12 15.40
C HIS A 147 -31.20 11.25 15.02
N TYR A 148 -31.59 12.11 15.97
CA TYR A 148 -32.42 13.28 15.71
C TYR A 148 -31.68 14.33 14.86
N LEU A 149 -30.40 14.60 15.16
CA LEU A 149 -29.57 15.51 14.37
C LEU A 149 -29.34 14.98 12.96
N PHE A 150 -29.08 13.68 12.81
CA PHE A 150 -28.93 13.02 11.52
C PHE A 150 -30.24 13.08 10.71
N SER A 151 -31.39 12.83 11.34
CA SER A 151 -32.71 12.99 10.70
C SER A 151 -32.99 14.43 10.27
N LEU A 152 -32.63 15.42 11.09
CA LEU A 152 -32.79 16.84 10.77
C LEU A 152 -31.88 17.28 9.61
N VAL A 153 -30.62 16.84 9.61
CA VAL A 153 -29.62 17.13 8.56
C VAL A 153 -29.97 16.41 7.26
N LEU A 154 -30.37 15.13 7.32
CA LEU A 154 -30.79 14.35 6.16
C LEU A 154 -32.10 14.89 5.57
N GLY A 155 -33.03 15.35 6.41
CA GLY A 155 -34.24 16.05 5.99
C GLY A 155 -33.95 17.39 5.30
N TYR A 156 -32.98 18.16 5.81
CA TYR A 156 -32.55 19.42 5.17
C TYR A 156 -31.85 19.18 3.82
N LEU A 157 -31.04 18.12 3.72
CA LEU A 157 -30.42 17.68 2.47
C LEU A 157 -31.44 17.23 1.41
N LEU A 158 -32.51 16.51 1.80
CA LEU A 158 -33.60 16.13 0.88
C LEU A 158 -34.40 17.34 0.37
N GLN A 159 -34.60 18.37 1.19
CA GLN A 159 -35.33 19.58 0.77
C GLN A 159 -34.53 20.39 -0.27
N LEU A 160 -33.20 20.45 -0.13
CA LEU A 160 -32.29 21.13 -1.05
C LEU A 160 -32.18 20.43 -2.42
N THR A 161 -32.16 19.10 -2.47
CA THR A 161 -32.17 18.35 -3.74
C THR A 161 -33.50 18.50 -4.47
N HIS A 162 -34.62 18.58 -3.75
CA HIS A 162 -35.95 18.83 -4.33
C HIS A 162 -36.10 20.25 -4.92
N LEU A 163 -35.45 21.24 -4.29
CA LEU A 163 -35.43 22.63 -4.79
C LEU A 163 -34.60 22.77 -6.07
N HIS A 164 -33.45 22.05 -6.17
CA HIS A 164 -32.60 22.07 -7.36
C HIS A 164 -33.24 21.34 -8.57
N LEU A 165 -34.00 20.26 -8.34
CA LEU A 165 -34.70 19.55 -9.41
C LEU A 165 -35.88 20.37 -9.99
N SER A 166 -36.44 21.28 -9.19
CA SER A 166 -37.56 22.15 -9.61
C SER A 166 -37.12 23.30 -10.52
N PHE A 167 -35.83 23.67 -10.52
CA PHE A 167 -35.28 24.74 -11.37
C PHE A 167 -34.81 24.23 -12.75
N GLN A 168 -34.66 22.92 -12.93
CA GLN A 168 -34.17 22.33 -14.19
C GLN A 168 -35.28 21.95 -15.18
N THR A 169 -36.56 22.18 -14.86
CA THR A 169 -37.67 21.94 -15.80
C THR A 169 -38.34 23.22 -16.29
N PRO A 170 -37.72 24.01 -17.19
CA PRO A 170 -38.47 24.79 -18.15
C PRO A 170 -38.78 23.90 -19.37
N LEU A 171 -39.65 22.90 -19.20
CA LEU A 171 -40.24 22.24 -20.35
C LEU A 171 -41.34 23.14 -20.88
N CYS A 172 -40.92 23.95 -21.85
CA CYS A 172 -41.67 24.79 -22.74
C CYS A 172 -42.98 24.13 -23.19
N THR A 173 -44.12 24.63 -22.72
CA THR A 173 -45.43 24.40 -23.34
C THR A 173 -46.01 25.74 -23.78
N HIS A 174 -45.28 26.41 -24.69
CA HIS A 174 -45.86 27.45 -25.52
C HIS A 174 -45.09 27.52 -26.85
N CYS A 175 -45.59 26.82 -27.88
CA CYS A 175 -45.50 27.23 -29.28
C CYS A 175 -46.29 26.28 -30.20
N ASN A 176 -47.39 26.82 -30.74
CA ASN A 176 -48.00 26.59 -32.05
C ASN A 176 -48.31 25.17 -32.51
N LEU A 177 -49.61 24.87 -32.63
CA LEU A 177 -50.26 24.74 -33.95
C LEU A 177 -51.68 25.33 -33.88
#